data_AF-A0A0S7Y2W1-F1
#
_entry.id   AF-A0A0S7Y2W1-F1
#
_cell.length_a   1.000
_cell.length_b   1.000
_cell.length_c   1.000
_cell.angle_alpha   90.00
_cell.angle_beta   90.00
_cell.angle_gamma   90.00
#
_symmetry.space_group_name_H-M   'P 1'
#
loop_
_entity.id
_entity.type
_entity.pdbx_description
1 polymer ?
#
loop_
_entity_poly.entity_id
_entity_poly.type
_entity_poly.pdbx_seq_one_letter_code
_entity_poly.pdbx_strand_id
1 'polypeptide(L)'
;GRLREPRWFRLPGGVPGRFVVARSGDAWVAFTWFNDRGNCYEDLGGAGAWAGPGDEAPYYDRWGHLYDQWGGDPGWSAGRSAHLGLANADTGFAVTWHWLHEADEKATPNMAYRGLLALRFGDGSDGARRRRQPAGRTEARDRITAFHNPVIPTLQGGQFRCLDVLENALVIKKTAEVTKLTFRRDALGRTVHVRLFGLSGTGGVAVTAPGLPIVPHLVSHGGLTDDPYGPNHARPGDRHAPLIGDPNVPPDEVVFSVPLSPRGKTIVAVRETPGINLAYLKWDDRRTFVIRSSALGCPLAEFSTRTLCLHNLRAYAKTPPALVRLPLYWYQCNASTPLYCLNILQAFRLVENGPEALRFEVVSHNRGQRARSTMAAVIPAVAAAPVIRVNARLDVLRQWDLPGIQYLNSYPENSWQPRDWPCDWVVLVDASGRVMERFFKERLEGQRRGDPVTEWRNRLAFVQGAAQRGNLFIYVANRAPADQEHTYRLCSVWLDSHFEVVEQRAPLRQGRRFEVDYVLAVGGDRSLTRAQAVDIARKALAEGTLCPHWLKPQQIADETPNSPG
;
A
#
# COMPACT_ATOMS: atom_id res chain seq x y z
N GLY A 1 -6.12 41.19 -26.60
CA GLY A 1 -6.66 40.69 -27.88
C GLY A 1 -8.15 40.91 -27.89
N ARG A 2 -8.73 41.38 -29.00
CA ARG A 2 -10.19 41.54 -29.14
C ARG A 2 -10.82 40.15 -29.20
N LEU A 3 -11.71 39.84 -28.25
CA LEU A 3 -12.58 38.67 -28.35
C LEU A 3 -13.39 38.81 -29.65
N ARG A 4 -13.27 37.85 -30.58
CA ARG A 4 -14.23 37.73 -31.68
C ARG A 4 -15.61 37.45 -31.09
N GLU A 5 -16.67 37.91 -31.76
CA GLU A 5 -18.04 37.75 -31.27
C GLU A 5 -18.29 36.32 -30.76
N PRO A 6 -18.86 36.17 -29.54
CA PRO A 6 -19.15 34.86 -28.99
C PRO A 6 -20.08 34.10 -29.94
N ARG A 7 -19.66 32.92 -30.40
CA ARG A 7 -20.59 31.99 -31.06
C ARG A 7 -21.43 31.33 -29.98
N TRP A 8 -22.66 31.80 -29.84
CA TRP A 8 -23.67 31.19 -28.98
C TRP A 8 -24.21 29.92 -29.66
N PHE A 9 -23.98 28.75 -29.07
CA PHE A 9 -24.59 27.51 -29.53
C PHE A 9 -25.94 27.35 -28.83
N ARG A 10 -27.05 27.60 -29.54
CA ARG A 10 -28.39 27.24 -29.09
C ARG A 10 -28.67 25.82 -29.56
N LEU A 11 -28.67 24.86 -28.63
CA LEU A 11 -28.93 23.46 -28.95
C LEU A 11 -30.45 23.26 -29.19
N PRO A 12 -30.88 22.69 -30.31
CA PRO A 12 -32.28 22.35 -30.54
C PRO A 12 -32.62 21.07 -29.75
N GLY A 13 -33.62 21.17 -28.86
CA GLY A 13 -34.14 20.03 -28.09
C GLY A 13 -34.11 20.30 -26.59
N GLY A 14 -35.28 20.60 -26.01
CA GLY A 14 -35.47 20.83 -24.58
C GLY A 14 -35.36 19.54 -23.74
N VAL A 15 -34.15 19.01 -23.59
CA VAL A 15 -33.87 17.94 -22.62
C VAL A 15 -32.68 18.36 -21.73
N PRO A 16 -32.86 18.51 -20.41
CA PRO A 16 -31.79 18.87 -19.49
C PRO A 16 -30.83 17.71 -19.21
N GLY A 17 -29.53 18.00 -19.16
CA GLY A 17 -28.47 17.09 -18.74
C GLY A 17 -27.74 16.38 -19.89
N ARG A 18 -26.87 17.09 -20.62
CA ARG A 18 -25.88 16.46 -21.53
C ARG A 18 -24.56 17.21 -21.60
N PHE A 19 -23.50 16.43 -21.83
CA PHE A 19 -22.10 16.85 -21.98
C PHE A 19 -21.89 17.70 -23.24
N VAL A 20 -20.97 18.66 -23.19
CA VAL A 20 -20.47 19.39 -24.36
C VAL A 20 -19.08 18.87 -24.70
N VAL A 21 -18.91 18.28 -25.88
CA VAL A 21 -17.60 17.91 -26.41
C VAL A 21 -17.24 18.91 -27.51
N ALA A 22 -16.22 19.73 -27.27
CA ALA A 22 -15.71 20.72 -28.21
C ALA A 22 -14.36 20.26 -28.78
N ARG A 23 -14.16 20.48 -30.09
CA ARG A 23 -12.90 20.23 -30.79
C ARG A 23 -12.29 21.56 -31.21
N SER A 24 -10.99 21.75 -30.99
CA SER A 24 -10.21 22.83 -31.62
C SER A 24 -8.88 22.27 -32.10
N GLY A 25 -8.63 22.35 -33.41
CA GLY A 25 -7.51 21.64 -34.05
C GLY A 25 -7.58 20.13 -33.80
N ASP A 26 -6.50 19.58 -33.24
CA ASP A 26 -6.37 18.17 -32.86
C ASP A 26 -6.75 17.88 -31.40
N ALA A 27 -7.09 18.92 -30.62
CA ALA A 27 -7.44 18.79 -29.21
C ALA A 27 -8.96 18.64 -29.01
N TRP A 28 -9.33 17.80 -28.06
CA TRP A 28 -10.71 17.59 -27.62
C TRP A 28 -10.86 18.04 -26.17
N VAL A 29 -11.91 18.81 -25.90
CA VAL A 29 -12.29 19.27 -24.56
C VAL A 29 -13.72 18.81 -24.31
N ALA A 30 -14.00 18.26 -23.13
CA ALA A 30 -15.34 17.85 -22.75
C ALA A 30 -15.77 18.48 -21.43
N PHE A 31 -17.04 18.89 -21.37
CA PHE A 31 -17.71 19.48 -20.22
C PHE A 31 -18.90 18.62 -19.82
N THR A 32 -19.17 18.55 -18.52
CA THR A 32 -20.34 17.87 -17.96
C THR A 32 -21.08 18.80 -17.01
N TRP A 33 -22.42 18.71 -16.98
CA TRP A 33 -23.25 19.32 -15.94
C TRP A 33 -24.40 18.38 -15.58
N PHE A 34 -24.87 18.46 -14.33
CA PHE A 34 -25.93 17.62 -13.77
C PHE A 34 -27.30 18.32 -13.88
N ASN A 35 -28.38 17.57 -14.12
CA ASN A 35 -29.69 18.13 -14.51
C ASN A 35 -30.35 19.02 -13.43
N ASP A 36 -31.40 19.72 -13.85
CA ASP A 36 -32.26 20.65 -13.10
C ASP A 36 -33.10 19.99 -11.99
N ARG A 37 -33.09 18.66 -11.87
CA ARG A 37 -33.76 17.92 -10.79
C ARG A 37 -32.80 17.39 -9.73
N GLY A 38 -31.48 17.51 -9.90
CA GLY A 38 -30.51 16.89 -8.99
C GLY A 38 -30.53 15.35 -8.98
N ASN A 39 -31.39 14.71 -9.79
CA ASN A 39 -31.67 13.28 -9.69
C ASN A 39 -30.79 12.47 -10.65
N CYS A 40 -29.50 12.35 -10.37
CA CYS A 40 -28.67 11.30 -10.98
C CYS A 40 -28.75 9.97 -10.22
N TYR A 41 -29.40 9.94 -9.06
CA TYR A 41 -29.38 8.79 -8.14
C TYR A 41 -30.37 7.67 -8.51
N GLU A 42 -31.52 7.99 -9.12
CA GLU A 42 -32.49 6.99 -9.57
C GLU A 42 -32.06 6.34 -10.89
N ASP A 43 -31.50 7.12 -11.82
CA ASP A 43 -31.11 6.65 -13.16
C ASP A 43 -29.79 5.86 -13.19
N LEU A 44 -28.96 5.96 -12.14
CA LEU A 44 -27.72 5.18 -12.02
C LEU A 44 -27.91 3.81 -11.34
N GLY A 45 -29.14 3.47 -10.94
CA GLY A 45 -29.53 2.18 -10.36
C GLY A 45 -29.00 1.95 -8.94
N GLY A 46 -29.85 1.53 -8.00
CA GLY A 46 -29.45 1.21 -6.63
C GLY A 46 -30.53 1.59 -5.61
N ALA A 47 -30.30 1.28 -4.32
CA ALA A 47 -31.21 1.62 -3.22
C ALA A 47 -31.14 3.11 -2.79
N GLY A 48 -30.43 3.96 -3.54
CA GLY A 48 -30.10 5.34 -3.16
C GLY A 48 -28.88 5.43 -2.23
N ALA A 49 -28.15 6.55 -2.32
CA ALA A 49 -26.98 6.85 -1.48
C ALA A 49 -27.32 6.99 0.02
N TRP A 50 -28.59 7.23 0.32
CA TRP A 50 -29.14 7.38 1.69
C TRP A 50 -29.46 6.05 2.38
N ALA A 51 -29.50 4.92 1.65
CA ALA A 51 -29.75 3.62 2.25
C ALA A 51 -28.48 3.13 2.98
N GLY A 52 -28.42 3.39 4.29
CA GLY A 52 -27.30 3.05 5.15
C GLY A 52 -27.02 1.54 5.31
N PRO A 53 -25.95 1.18 6.01
CA PRO A 53 -25.65 -0.18 6.39
C PRO A 53 -26.44 -0.56 7.66
N GLY A 54 -27.71 -0.95 7.49
CA GLY A 54 -28.64 -1.15 8.62
C GLY A 54 -29.55 0.07 8.77
N ASP A 55 -30.55 0.01 9.65
CA ASP A 55 -31.49 1.12 9.94
C ASP A 55 -30.82 2.32 10.67
N GLU A 56 -29.51 2.51 10.50
CA GLU A 56 -28.73 3.62 11.04
C GLU A 56 -28.12 4.46 9.90
N ALA A 57 -28.13 5.79 10.08
CA ALA A 57 -27.76 6.78 9.07
C ALA A 57 -26.31 6.57 8.55
N PRO A 58 -26.05 6.69 7.23
CA PRO A 58 -24.73 6.43 6.67
C PRO A 58 -23.72 7.53 7.04
N TYR A 59 -22.69 7.16 7.82
CA TYR A 59 -21.52 7.96 8.16
C TYR A 59 -20.74 8.48 6.93
N TYR A 60 -20.06 9.63 7.10
CA TYR A 60 -19.36 10.44 6.08
C TYR A 60 -18.26 9.72 5.26
N ASP A 61 -17.72 8.63 5.77
CA ASP A 61 -16.58 7.88 5.21
C ASP A 61 -16.89 7.15 3.89
N ARG A 62 -18.18 6.93 3.63
CA ARG A 62 -18.70 6.12 2.51
C ARG A 62 -19.40 6.96 1.44
N TRP A 63 -19.39 8.27 1.62
CA TRP A 63 -19.94 9.26 0.71
C TRP A 63 -19.03 9.43 -0.51
N GLY A 64 -19.60 9.57 -1.71
CA GLY A 64 -18.89 10.13 -2.86
C GLY A 64 -18.65 11.62 -2.62
N HIS A 65 -17.52 12.16 -3.07
CA HIS A 65 -17.08 13.52 -2.69
C HIS A 65 -17.91 14.69 -3.29
N LEU A 66 -19.15 14.45 -3.73
CA LEU A 66 -20.02 15.43 -4.38
C LEU A 66 -21.25 15.83 -3.54
N TYR A 67 -21.32 15.40 -2.28
CA TYR A 67 -22.51 15.60 -1.46
C TYR A 67 -22.37 16.81 -0.54
N ASP A 68 -23.36 17.71 -0.57
CA ASP A 68 -23.55 18.77 0.42
C ASP A 68 -24.19 18.16 1.68
N GLN A 69 -23.67 18.52 2.85
CA GLN A 69 -23.86 17.84 4.13
C GLN A 69 -25.04 18.38 4.95
N TRP A 70 -25.67 19.50 4.57
CA TRP A 70 -26.52 20.27 5.48
C TRP A 70 -27.84 20.79 4.89
N GLY A 71 -28.51 19.98 4.05
CA GLY A 71 -29.91 20.21 3.71
C GLY A 71 -30.17 21.27 2.64
N GLY A 72 -29.31 21.37 1.64
CA GLY A 72 -29.61 22.04 0.38
C GLY A 72 -29.95 21.02 -0.71
N ASP A 73 -30.79 21.39 -1.68
CA ASP A 73 -30.97 20.61 -2.90
C ASP A 73 -29.60 20.25 -3.49
N PRO A 74 -29.24 18.97 -3.64
CA PRO A 74 -27.92 18.60 -4.11
C PRO A 74 -27.74 19.01 -5.57
N GLY A 75 -26.72 19.82 -5.82
CA GLY A 75 -26.24 20.14 -7.17
C GLY A 75 -26.55 21.55 -7.66
N TRP A 76 -26.04 21.82 -8.86
CA TRP A 76 -25.96 23.12 -9.54
C TRP A 76 -27.32 23.68 -9.99
N SER A 77 -28.41 23.11 -9.49
CA SER A 77 -29.78 23.26 -9.99
C SER A 77 -30.72 24.00 -9.03
N ALA A 78 -30.20 24.66 -8.00
CA ALA A 78 -31.03 25.45 -7.08
C ALA A 78 -31.65 26.74 -7.70
N GLY A 79 -31.49 27.00 -9.01
CA GLY A 79 -32.09 28.18 -9.65
C GLY A 79 -32.25 28.09 -11.17
N ARG A 80 -33.39 28.59 -11.68
CA ARG A 80 -33.74 28.64 -13.12
C ARG A 80 -32.79 29.47 -13.99
N SER A 81 -31.88 30.24 -13.38
CA SER A 81 -30.98 31.22 -14.03
C SER A 81 -29.53 30.77 -14.21
N ALA A 82 -29.16 29.55 -13.79
CA ALA A 82 -27.80 29.04 -13.95
C ALA A 82 -27.43 28.82 -15.44
N HIS A 83 -26.25 29.28 -15.86
CA HIS A 83 -25.78 29.12 -17.25
C HIS A 83 -24.25 28.99 -17.37
N LEU A 84 -23.80 28.31 -18.44
CA LEU A 84 -22.39 28.10 -18.78
C LEU A 84 -22.06 28.73 -20.14
N GLY A 85 -21.02 29.56 -20.22
CA GLY A 85 -20.54 30.17 -21.47
C GLY A 85 -19.17 29.66 -21.89
N LEU A 86 -19.02 29.27 -23.16
CA LEU A 86 -17.73 28.90 -23.75
C LEU A 86 -17.27 29.98 -24.73
N ALA A 87 -16.06 30.52 -24.56
CA ALA A 87 -15.48 31.51 -25.47
C ALA A 87 -14.21 30.95 -26.13
N ASN A 88 -14.08 31.18 -27.43
CA ASN A 88 -12.85 30.87 -28.17
C ASN A 88 -12.04 32.16 -28.33
N ALA A 89 -10.80 32.18 -27.84
CA ALA A 89 -9.88 33.29 -28.00
C ALA A 89 -8.76 32.91 -28.98
N ASP A 90 -8.14 33.91 -29.62
CA ASP A 90 -7.07 33.70 -30.60
C ASP A 90 -5.82 32.99 -30.00
N THR A 91 -5.71 32.88 -28.67
CA THR A 91 -4.61 32.22 -27.95
C THR A 91 -5.00 30.87 -27.32
N GLY A 92 -6.23 30.38 -27.52
CA GLY A 92 -6.72 29.13 -26.93
C GLY A 92 -8.16 29.24 -26.38
N PHE A 93 -8.65 28.18 -25.74
CA PHE A 93 -9.96 28.20 -25.10
C PHE A 93 -9.95 29.06 -23.83
N ALA A 94 -10.93 29.95 -23.70
CA ALA A 94 -11.25 30.61 -22.45
C ALA A 94 -12.59 30.06 -21.94
N VAL A 95 -12.57 29.46 -20.76
CA VAL A 95 -13.77 28.99 -20.07
C VAL A 95 -14.11 30.04 -19.01
N THR A 96 -15.24 30.71 -19.16
CA THR A 96 -15.72 31.75 -18.23
C THR A 96 -17.00 31.27 -17.55
N TRP A 97 -16.99 31.27 -16.22
CA TRP A 97 -18.03 30.69 -15.37
C TRP A 97 -18.69 31.76 -14.50
N HIS A 98 -20.02 31.71 -14.39
CA HIS A 98 -20.82 32.63 -13.59
C HIS A 98 -21.93 31.88 -12.86
N TRP A 99 -22.13 32.14 -11.56
CA TRP A 99 -23.27 31.67 -10.78
C TRP A 99 -23.85 32.84 -9.97
N LEU A 100 -25.17 32.98 -9.96
CA LEU A 100 -25.87 34.07 -9.28
C LEU A 100 -27.09 33.49 -8.53
N HIS A 101 -27.08 33.61 -7.21
CA HIS A 101 -28.23 33.31 -6.37
C HIS A 101 -29.18 34.50 -6.39
N GLU A 102 -30.43 34.29 -6.81
CA GLU A 102 -31.51 35.31 -6.82
C GLU A 102 -31.17 36.65 -7.51
N ALA A 103 -30.26 36.67 -8.49
CA ALA A 103 -29.92 37.92 -9.16
C ALA A 103 -30.83 38.22 -10.36
N ASP A 104 -31.46 39.40 -10.34
CA ASP A 104 -32.09 40.04 -11.50
C ASP A 104 -31.06 40.68 -12.45
N GLU A 105 -29.77 40.70 -12.08
CA GLU A 105 -28.70 41.35 -12.85
C GLU A 105 -27.85 40.37 -13.69
N LYS A 106 -27.41 40.84 -14.87
CA LYS A 106 -26.50 40.09 -15.77
C LYS A 106 -25.07 40.08 -15.21
N ALA A 107 -24.45 38.91 -15.17
CA ALA A 107 -23.06 38.73 -14.74
C ALA A 107 -22.06 39.62 -15.53
N THR A 108 -21.09 40.22 -14.83
CA THR A 108 -20.00 41.01 -15.44
C THR A 108 -18.62 40.35 -15.20
N PRO A 109 -17.57 40.72 -15.97
CA PRO A 109 -16.27 40.03 -15.95
C PRO A 109 -15.47 40.07 -14.64
N ASN A 110 -15.90 40.83 -13.61
CA ASN A 110 -15.11 41.11 -12.41
C ASN A 110 -15.62 40.43 -11.12
N MET A 111 -16.54 39.46 -11.22
CA MET A 111 -17.13 38.75 -10.07
C MET A 111 -16.58 37.31 -9.99
N ALA A 112 -16.19 36.83 -8.79
CA ALA A 112 -15.51 35.54 -8.63
C ALA A 112 -16.05 34.70 -7.47
N TYR A 113 -16.62 33.50 -7.71
CA TYR A 113 -16.86 32.43 -6.69
C TYR A 113 -17.02 31.00 -7.30
N ARG A 114 -17.03 29.94 -6.45
CA ARG A 114 -16.49 28.55 -6.67
C ARG A 114 -17.51 27.44 -7.04
N GLY A 115 -17.05 26.43 -7.82
CA GLY A 115 -17.71 25.13 -8.05
C GLY A 115 -16.78 24.07 -8.70
N LEU A 116 -17.13 22.77 -8.66
CA LEU A 116 -16.33 21.67 -9.21
C LEU A 116 -16.42 21.52 -10.74
N LEU A 117 -15.26 21.51 -11.38
CA LEU A 117 -15.08 21.31 -12.81
C LEU A 117 -14.21 20.07 -13.08
N ALA A 118 -14.70 19.15 -13.91
CA ALA A 118 -13.88 18.04 -14.43
C ALA A 118 -13.41 18.36 -15.85
N LEU A 119 -12.24 18.97 -15.99
CA LEU A 119 -11.58 19.13 -17.30
C LEU A 119 -10.77 17.87 -17.61
N ARG A 120 -11.02 17.29 -18.79
CA ARG A 120 -10.24 16.16 -19.32
C ARG A 120 -9.59 16.60 -20.62
N PHE A 121 -8.27 16.56 -20.64
CA PHE A 121 -7.46 16.82 -21.83
C PHE A 121 -6.96 15.46 -22.33
N GLY A 122 -7.27 15.14 -23.58
CA GLY A 122 -6.59 14.08 -24.31
C GLY A 122 -5.72 14.74 -25.37
N ASP A 123 -4.46 14.35 -25.48
CA ASP A 123 -3.69 14.70 -26.67
C ASP A 123 -4.28 13.91 -27.86
N GLY A 124 -4.38 14.54 -29.03
CA GLY A 124 -4.89 13.88 -30.22
C GLY A 124 -3.99 12.74 -30.73
N SER A 125 -2.84 12.49 -30.08
CA SER A 125 -1.80 11.55 -30.52
C SER A 125 -1.95 10.13 -29.96
N ASP A 126 -2.67 9.93 -28.86
CA ASP A 126 -2.84 8.60 -28.26
C ASP A 126 -3.72 7.63 -29.07
N GLY A 127 -4.41 8.12 -30.09
CA GLY A 127 -5.06 7.26 -31.11
C GLY A 127 -4.07 6.53 -32.04
N ALA A 128 -2.82 6.99 -32.14
CA ALA A 128 -1.84 6.46 -33.11
C ALA A 128 -1.05 5.23 -32.61
N ARG A 129 -0.95 5.00 -31.28
CA ARG A 129 -0.17 3.87 -30.72
C ARG A 129 -0.97 2.59 -30.48
N ARG A 130 -2.30 2.62 -30.58
CA ARG A 130 -3.16 1.43 -30.59
C ARG A 130 -3.74 1.22 -31.99
N ARG A 131 -3.01 0.51 -32.86
CA ARG A 131 -3.33 0.16 -34.27
C ARG A 131 -4.66 -0.59 -34.54
N ARG A 132 -5.63 -0.58 -33.62
CA ARG A 132 -6.93 -1.26 -33.74
C ARG A 132 -8.13 -0.47 -33.21
N GLN A 133 -8.04 0.84 -33.02
CA GLN A 133 -9.25 1.64 -32.74
C GLN A 133 -9.83 2.20 -34.05
N PRO A 134 -11.17 2.12 -34.27
CA PRO A 134 -11.83 2.74 -35.42
C PRO A 134 -11.57 4.25 -35.47
N ALA A 135 -11.34 4.79 -36.67
CA ALA A 135 -11.16 6.22 -36.88
C ALA A 135 -12.30 7.04 -36.24
N GLY A 136 -11.97 7.96 -35.32
CA GLY A 136 -12.92 8.87 -34.67
C GLY A 136 -13.23 8.63 -33.18
N ARG A 137 -12.55 7.69 -32.52
CA ARG A 137 -12.57 7.53 -31.05
C ARG A 137 -11.33 8.15 -30.41
N THR A 138 -11.53 8.95 -29.38
CA THR A 138 -10.47 9.48 -28.50
C THR A 138 -10.67 8.91 -27.10
N GLU A 139 -9.60 8.82 -26.30
CA GLU A 139 -9.68 8.35 -24.91
C GLU A 139 -10.71 9.15 -24.09
N ALA A 140 -10.79 10.47 -24.30
CA ALA A 140 -11.79 11.32 -23.67
C ALA A 140 -13.22 10.87 -24.02
N ARG A 141 -13.51 10.58 -25.31
CA ARG A 141 -14.81 10.10 -25.76
C ARG A 141 -15.14 8.71 -25.20
N ASP A 142 -14.15 7.81 -25.15
CA ASP A 142 -14.33 6.46 -24.60
C ASP A 142 -14.60 6.52 -23.08
N ARG A 143 -13.91 7.37 -22.32
CA ARG A 143 -14.16 7.60 -20.89
C ARG A 143 -15.54 8.22 -20.63
N ILE A 144 -15.98 9.18 -21.44
CA ILE A 144 -17.33 9.77 -21.35
C ILE A 144 -18.41 8.76 -21.72
N THR A 145 -18.19 7.95 -22.76
CA THR A 145 -19.11 6.88 -23.13
C THR A 145 -19.20 5.84 -22.03
N ALA A 146 -18.08 5.53 -21.36
CA ALA A 146 -18.06 4.65 -20.21
C ALA A 146 -18.82 5.24 -19.00
N PHE A 147 -18.73 6.55 -18.78
CA PHE A 147 -19.50 7.26 -17.76
C PHE A 147 -21.02 7.23 -18.03
N HIS A 148 -21.43 7.43 -19.28
CA HIS A 148 -22.84 7.37 -19.69
C HIS A 148 -23.45 5.97 -19.68
N ASN A 149 -22.60 4.95 -19.81
CA ASN A 149 -23.02 3.56 -19.83
C ASN A 149 -22.17 2.77 -18.82
N PRO A 150 -22.33 3.04 -17.51
CA PRO A 150 -21.55 2.35 -16.49
C PRO A 150 -21.84 0.86 -16.56
N VAL A 151 -20.79 0.04 -16.43
CA VAL A 151 -20.97 -1.41 -16.45
C VAL A 151 -21.40 -1.87 -15.07
N ILE A 152 -22.70 -2.02 -14.87
CA ILE A 152 -23.25 -2.55 -13.62
C ILE A 152 -23.30 -4.08 -13.69
N PRO A 153 -22.68 -4.81 -12.75
CA PRO A 153 -22.73 -6.27 -12.70
C PRO A 153 -24.07 -6.75 -12.15
N THR A 154 -24.46 -7.97 -12.52
CA THR A 154 -25.43 -8.74 -11.72
C THR A 154 -24.72 -9.25 -10.47
N LEU A 155 -25.34 -9.09 -9.30
CA LEU A 155 -24.76 -9.43 -8.00
C LEU A 155 -25.44 -10.64 -7.36
N GLN A 156 -24.63 -11.45 -6.68
CA GLN A 156 -25.08 -12.45 -5.71
C GLN A 156 -24.22 -12.28 -4.45
N GLY A 157 -24.85 -12.29 -3.27
CA GLY A 157 -24.13 -12.09 -1.99
C GLY A 157 -23.55 -10.68 -1.80
N GLY A 158 -24.08 -9.70 -2.53
CA GLY A 158 -23.77 -8.28 -2.35
C GLY A 158 -24.90 -7.39 -2.87
N GLN A 159 -24.86 -6.12 -2.49
CA GLN A 159 -25.84 -5.10 -2.86
C GLN A 159 -25.12 -3.93 -3.52
N PHE A 160 -25.51 -3.62 -4.76
CA PHE A 160 -25.02 -2.44 -5.47
C PHE A 160 -25.54 -1.18 -4.77
N ARG A 161 -24.64 -0.25 -4.48
CA ARG A 161 -24.99 1.00 -3.79
C ARG A 161 -25.00 2.17 -4.75
N CYS A 162 -23.86 2.44 -5.38
CA CYS A 162 -23.72 3.53 -6.34
C CYS A 162 -22.48 3.35 -7.22
N LEU A 163 -22.33 4.23 -8.20
CA LEU A 163 -21.08 4.50 -8.89
C LEU A 163 -20.44 5.76 -8.28
N ASP A 164 -19.26 5.61 -7.66
CA ASP A 164 -18.42 6.74 -7.28
C ASP A 164 -17.83 7.35 -8.56
N VAL A 165 -18.35 8.51 -8.94
CA VAL A 165 -18.00 9.18 -10.20
C VAL A 165 -16.61 9.83 -10.18
N LEU A 166 -16.06 10.11 -9.01
CA LEU A 166 -14.75 10.73 -8.86
C LEU A 166 -13.64 9.68 -8.92
N GLU A 167 -13.84 8.58 -8.22
CA GLU A 167 -12.94 7.42 -8.25
C GLU A 167 -13.21 6.49 -9.45
N ASN A 168 -14.34 6.70 -10.16
CA ASN A 168 -14.85 5.82 -11.21
C ASN A 168 -14.97 4.35 -10.72
N ALA A 169 -15.55 4.17 -9.52
CA ALA A 169 -15.60 2.90 -8.82
C ALA A 169 -17.04 2.48 -8.49
N LEU A 170 -17.36 1.20 -8.73
CA LEU A 170 -18.61 0.60 -8.28
C LEU A 170 -18.54 0.34 -6.78
N VAL A 171 -19.49 0.89 -6.03
CA VAL A 171 -19.58 0.72 -4.57
C VAL A 171 -20.59 -0.38 -4.27
N ILE A 172 -20.13 -1.42 -3.57
CA ILE A 172 -20.91 -2.63 -3.29
C ILE A 172 -20.81 -2.95 -1.80
N LYS A 173 -21.95 -3.25 -1.16
CA LYS A 173 -22.00 -3.81 0.20
C LYS A 173 -21.96 -5.32 0.12
N LYS A 174 -21.07 -5.97 0.86
CA LYS A 174 -21.09 -7.42 1.08
C LYS A 174 -22.32 -7.81 1.92
N THR A 175 -23.06 -8.82 1.48
CA THR A 175 -24.26 -9.33 2.19
C THR A 175 -24.24 -10.83 2.46
N ALA A 176 -23.25 -11.55 1.92
CA ALA A 176 -23.01 -12.96 2.20
C ALA A 176 -21.50 -13.22 2.29
N GLU A 177 -21.09 -14.43 2.68
CA GLU A 177 -19.68 -14.83 2.77
C GLU A 177 -18.93 -14.69 1.44
N VAL A 178 -19.60 -15.02 0.33
CA VAL A 178 -19.07 -14.89 -1.03
C VAL A 178 -19.90 -13.86 -1.79
N THR A 179 -19.22 -12.84 -2.32
CA THR A 179 -19.83 -11.86 -3.23
C THR A 179 -19.40 -12.15 -4.67
N LYS A 180 -20.37 -12.42 -5.55
CA LYS A 180 -20.14 -12.72 -6.96
C LYS A 180 -20.66 -11.58 -7.83
N LEU A 181 -19.79 -11.08 -8.71
CA LEU A 181 -20.06 -10.02 -9.68
C LEU A 181 -20.04 -10.63 -11.07
N THR A 182 -21.15 -10.55 -11.79
CA THR A 182 -21.24 -11.04 -13.17
C THR A 182 -21.42 -9.86 -14.13
N PHE A 183 -20.36 -9.53 -14.84
CA PHE A 183 -20.37 -8.54 -15.90
C PHE A 183 -20.73 -9.18 -17.23
N ARG A 184 -21.61 -8.53 -17.99
CA ARG A 184 -21.88 -8.92 -19.38
C ARG A 184 -20.62 -8.69 -20.23
N ARG A 185 -20.60 -9.29 -21.42
CA ARG A 185 -19.57 -9.02 -22.44
C ARG A 185 -19.45 -7.52 -22.65
N ASP A 186 -18.24 -7.00 -22.59
CA ASP A 186 -17.96 -5.60 -22.86
C ASP A 186 -17.09 -5.46 -24.10
N ALA A 187 -17.69 -5.11 -25.24
CA ALA A 187 -16.99 -5.03 -26.52
C ALA A 187 -15.82 -4.03 -26.54
N LEU A 188 -15.79 -3.09 -25.58
CA LEU A 188 -14.74 -2.11 -25.40
C LEU A 188 -13.54 -2.63 -24.58
N GLY A 189 -13.68 -3.78 -23.90
CA GLY A 189 -12.65 -4.32 -23.02
C GLY A 189 -12.27 -3.37 -21.89
N ARG A 190 -13.26 -2.65 -21.33
CA ARG A 190 -13.08 -1.67 -20.25
C ARG A 190 -12.55 -2.32 -18.98
N THR A 191 -11.89 -1.52 -18.15
CA THR A 191 -11.57 -1.87 -16.76
C THR A 191 -12.57 -1.20 -15.83
N VAL A 192 -13.15 -1.97 -14.93
CA VAL A 192 -14.06 -1.48 -13.89
C VAL A 192 -13.32 -1.49 -12.57
N HIS A 193 -13.42 -0.41 -11.79
CA HIS A 193 -12.95 -0.38 -10.41
C HIS A 193 -14.11 -0.76 -9.48
N VAL A 194 -13.83 -1.58 -8.48
CA VAL A 194 -14.83 -2.06 -7.53
C VAL A 194 -14.32 -1.77 -6.12
N ARG A 195 -15.20 -1.19 -5.31
CA ARG A 195 -15.05 -0.97 -3.87
C ARG A 195 -16.11 -1.81 -3.16
N LEU A 196 -15.68 -2.89 -2.52
CA LEU A 196 -16.55 -3.78 -1.74
C LEU A 196 -16.30 -3.54 -0.24
N PHE A 197 -17.33 -3.13 0.49
CA PHE A 197 -17.24 -2.88 1.94
C PHE A 197 -18.11 -3.84 2.74
N GLY A 198 -17.88 -3.90 4.05
CA GLY A 198 -18.52 -4.85 4.95
C GLY A 198 -17.74 -6.16 5.09
N LEU A 199 -16.42 -6.09 4.96
CA LEU A 199 -15.54 -7.18 5.33
C LEU A 199 -15.57 -7.36 6.86
N SER A 200 -15.42 -8.60 7.32
CA SER A 200 -15.13 -8.87 8.74
C SER A 200 -13.72 -8.42 9.11
N GLY A 201 -12.83 -8.35 8.13
CA GLY A 201 -11.45 -7.91 8.29
C GLY A 201 -10.54 -8.96 8.93
N THR A 202 -10.99 -10.21 8.98
CA THR A 202 -10.24 -11.35 9.50
C THR A 202 -9.57 -12.13 8.36
N GLY A 203 -8.22 -12.14 8.33
CA GLY A 203 -7.46 -12.93 7.36
C GLY A 203 -7.32 -12.31 5.96
N GLY A 204 -7.01 -13.14 4.96
CA GLY A 204 -6.81 -12.73 3.57
C GLY A 204 -8.13 -12.54 2.81
N VAL A 205 -8.09 -11.76 1.73
CA VAL A 205 -9.21 -11.65 0.78
C VAL A 205 -8.81 -12.26 -0.56
N ALA A 206 -9.56 -13.25 -1.02
CA ALA A 206 -9.42 -13.83 -2.33
C ALA A 206 -10.33 -13.12 -3.33
N VAL A 207 -9.74 -12.60 -4.42
CA VAL A 207 -10.48 -12.10 -5.57
C VAL A 207 -10.14 -12.95 -6.78
N THR A 208 -11.10 -13.75 -7.24
CA THR A 208 -10.87 -14.72 -8.31
C THR A 208 -11.69 -14.36 -9.54
N ALA A 209 -11.03 -14.42 -10.70
CA ALA A 209 -11.66 -14.32 -12.01
C ALA A 209 -10.89 -15.22 -12.98
N PRO A 210 -11.54 -16.13 -13.73
CA PRO A 210 -10.84 -17.10 -14.58
C PRO A 210 -9.88 -16.42 -15.57
N GLY A 211 -8.60 -16.80 -15.52
CA GLY A 211 -7.55 -16.27 -16.40
C GLY A 211 -7.13 -14.82 -16.13
N LEU A 212 -7.58 -14.21 -15.03
CA LEU A 212 -7.27 -12.83 -14.67
C LEU A 212 -6.62 -12.75 -13.29
N PRO A 213 -5.35 -12.33 -13.19
CA PRO A 213 -4.75 -12.02 -11.91
C PRO A 213 -5.36 -10.71 -11.39
N ILE A 214 -6.11 -10.78 -10.28
CA ILE A 214 -6.65 -9.61 -9.59
C ILE A 214 -5.99 -9.53 -8.22
N VAL A 215 -5.28 -8.42 -7.97
CA VAL A 215 -4.66 -8.14 -6.68
C VAL A 215 -5.58 -7.22 -5.88
N PRO A 216 -6.18 -7.69 -4.76
CA PRO A 216 -7.01 -6.82 -3.93
C PRO A 216 -6.16 -5.84 -3.13
N HIS A 217 -6.65 -4.62 -3.01
CA HIS A 217 -6.13 -3.59 -2.12
C HIS A 217 -7.09 -3.43 -0.95
N LEU A 218 -6.63 -3.70 0.26
CA LEU A 218 -7.47 -3.57 1.45
C LEU A 218 -7.29 -2.19 2.06
N VAL A 219 -8.38 -1.68 2.60
CA VAL A 219 -8.41 -0.36 3.23
C VAL A 219 -9.05 -0.52 4.61
N SER A 220 -8.45 0.14 5.59
CA SER A 220 -9.04 0.33 6.91
C SER A 220 -9.17 1.82 7.19
N HIS A 221 -10.30 2.21 7.76
CA HIS A 221 -10.51 3.56 8.26
C HIS A 221 -9.82 3.81 9.61
N GLY A 222 -9.20 2.79 10.23
CA GLY A 222 -8.39 2.98 11.43
C GLY A 222 -9.18 3.47 12.65
N GLY A 223 -10.48 3.17 12.71
CA GLY A 223 -11.38 3.62 13.80
C GLY A 223 -11.80 5.08 13.72
N LEU A 224 -11.50 5.76 12.61
CA LEU A 224 -11.90 7.13 12.36
C LEU A 224 -13.30 7.14 11.75
N THR A 225 -14.26 7.75 12.43
CA THR A 225 -15.69 7.76 12.07
C THR A 225 -16.19 9.11 11.54
N ASP A 226 -15.31 10.10 11.37
CA ASP A 226 -15.70 11.49 11.07
C ASP A 226 -15.01 12.06 9.83
N ASP A 227 -15.63 13.09 9.24
CA ASP A 227 -15.16 13.85 8.09
C ASP A 227 -13.80 14.50 8.40
N PRO A 228 -12.68 14.04 7.81
CA PRO A 228 -11.39 14.68 8.04
C PRO A 228 -11.31 16.08 7.38
N TYR A 229 -12.33 16.48 6.62
CA TYR A 229 -12.43 17.69 5.81
C TYR A 229 -13.74 18.49 6.01
N GLY A 230 -14.39 18.38 7.19
CA GLY A 230 -15.59 19.18 7.50
C GLY A 230 -15.42 20.65 7.08
N PRO A 231 -16.43 21.29 6.46
CA PRO A 231 -16.28 22.55 5.72
C PRO A 231 -16.14 23.73 6.69
N ASN A 232 -14.97 23.84 7.28
CA ASN A 232 -14.35 25.09 7.62
C ASN A 232 -12.87 24.91 7.29
N HIS A 233 -12.28 25.91 6.65
CA HIS A 233 -10.88 25.98 6.30
C HIS A 233 -9.90 26.00 7.51
N ALA A 234 -10.31 25.43 8.64
CA ALA A 234 -9.58 25.17 9.87
C ALA A 234 -10.20 23.91 10.50
N ARG A 235 -9.40 22.88 10.76
CA ARG A 235 -9.82 21.70 11.52
C ARG A 235 -10.49 22.17 12.82
N PRO A 236 -11.59 21.56 13.32
CA PRO A 236 -12.06 21.81 14.68
C PRO A 236 -10.95 21.39 15.67
N GLY A 237 -10.10 22.37 16.01
CA GLY A 237 -8.79 22.18 16.59
C GLY A 237 -7.67 22.64 15.64
N ASP A 238 -7.31 23.92 15.72
CA ASP A 238 -6.04 24.52 15.25
C ASP A 238 -4.78 23.91 15.92
N ARG A 239 -4.85 22.65 16.33
CA ARG A 239 -3.70 21.84 16.70
C ARG A 239 -3.33 21.08 15.44
N HIS A 240 -2.21 21.44 14.83
CA HIS A 240 -1.55 20.76 13.70
C HIS A 240 -1.14 19.29 13.99
N ALA A 241 -1.90 18.56 14.82
CA ALA A 241 -1.65 17.18 15.17
C ALA A 241 -1.89 16.28 13.94
N PRO A 242 -0.99 15.33 13.68
CA PRO A 242 -1.20 14.38 12.59
C PRO A 242 -2.43 13.50 12.89
N LEU A 243 -3.19 13.15 11.85
CA LEU A 243 -4.20 12.09 11.94
C LEU A 243 -3.49 10.74 11.98
N ILE A 244 -3.69 10.01 13.08
CA ILE A 244 -3.07 8.72 13.32
C ILE A 244 -4.19 7.70 13.45
N GLY A 245 -4.30 6.79 12.48
CA GLY A 245 -5.29 5.71 12.54
C GLY A 245 -4.85 4.63 13.53
N ASP A 246 -5.80 3.96 14.17
CA ASP A 246 -5.53 2.81 15.02
C ASP A 246 -5.18 1.59 14.15
N PRO A 247 -3.93 1.08 14.17
CA PRO A 247 -3.56 -0.09 13.39
C PRO A 247 -4.28 -1.36 13.86
N ASN A 248 -4.90 -1.38 15.05
CA ASN A 248 -5.65 -2.52 15.56
C ASN A 248 -7.05 -2.65 14.95
N VAL A 249 -7.57 -1.62 14.29
CA VAL A 249 -8.81 -1.72 13.53
C VAL A 249 -8.54 -2.50 12.23
N PRO A 250 -9.31 -3.57 11.94
CA PRO A 250 -9.09 -4.36 10.74
C PRO A 250 -9.60 -3.62 9.48
N PRO A 251 -9.22 -4.09 8.27
CA PRO A 251 -9.81 -3.56 7.05
C PRO A 251 -11.28 -3.96 6.91
N ASP A 252 -12.14 -3.00 6.57
CA ASP A 252 -13.56 -3.22 6.30
C ASP A 252 -13.90 -3.12 4.81
N GLU A 253 -12.91 -2.76 3.99
CA GLU A 253 -13.05 -2.49 2.55
C GLU A 253 -11.96 -3.19 1.72
N VAL A 254 -12.36 -3.68 0.53
CA VAL A 254 -11.46 -4.11 -0.53
C VAL A 254 -11.74 -3.37 -1.83
N VAL A 255 -10.67 -2.89 -2.46
CA VAL A 255 -10.66 -2.22 -3.76
C VAL A 255 -9.91 -3.08 -4.76
N PHE A 256 -10.47 -3.26 -5.95
CA PHE A 256 -9.80 -4.00 -7.02
C PHE A 256 -10.26 -3.54 -8.41
N SER A 257 -9.46 -3.85 -9.41
CA SER A 257 -9.76 -3.54 -10.82
C SER A 257 -10.06 -4.80 -11.61
N VAL A 258 -11.12 -4.77 -12.40
CA VAL A 258 -11.61 -5.90 -13.19
C VAL A 258 -11.50 -5.56 -14.68
N PRO A 259 -10.56 -6.14 -15.43
CA PRO A 259 -10.57 -6.06 -16.89
C PRO A 259 -11.72 -6.91 -17.45
N LEU A 260 -12.62 -6.28 -18.20
CA LEU A 260 -13.79 -6.96 -18.78
C LEU A 260 -13.45 -7.65 -20.09
N SER A 261 -14.05 -8.82 -20.32
CA SER A 261 -13.82 -9.60 -21.53
C SER A 261 -14.62 -9.05 -22.72
N PRO A 262 -13.98 -8.79 -23.87
CA PRO A 262 -14.69 -8.45 -25.10
C PRO A 262 -15.30 -9.67 -25.80
N ARG A 263 -15.04 -10.88 -25.31
CA ARG A 263 -15.49 -12.14 -25.93
C ARG A 263 -16.62 -12.83 -25.18
N GLY A 264 -16.78 -12.56 -23.89
CA GLY A 264 -17.77 -13.25 -23.06
C GLY A 264 -18.02 -12.55 -21.74
N LYS A 265 -18.78 -13.19 -20.85
CA LYS A 265 -19.04 -12.68 -19.50
C LYS A 265 -17.75 -12.69 -18.67
N THR A 266 -17.57 -11.70 -17.81
CA THR A 266 -16.54 -11.71 -16.77
C THR A 266 -17.21 -11.99 -15.43
N ILE A 267 -16.77 -13.04 -14.74
CA ILE A 267 -17.29 -13.43 -13.43
C ILE A 267 -16.16 -13.24 -12.42
N VAL A 268 -16.43 -12.44 -11.39
CA VAL A 268 -15.52 -12.21 -10.27
C VAL A 268 -16.16 -12.73 -9.00
N ALA A 269 -15.41 -13.47 -8.19
CA ALA A 269 -15.83 -13.88 -6.85
C ALA A 269 -14.87 -13.31 -5.80
N VAL A 270 -15.44 -12.71 -4.76
CA VAL A 270 -14.72 -12.15 -3.61
C VAL A 270 -15.10 -12.93 -2.36
N ARG A 271 -14.09 -13.36 -1.59
CA ARG A 271 -14.27 -14.14 -0.36
C ARG A 271 -13.21 -13.79 0.68
N GLU A 272 -13.59 -13.73 1.95
CA GLU A 272 -12.68 -13.66 3.08
C GLU A 272 -12.26 -15.08 3.48
N THR A 273 -10.96 -15.31 3.68
CA THR A 273 -10.41 -16.62 4.03
C THR A 273 -9.28 -16.45 5.03
N PRO A 274 -8.99 -17.45 5.90
CA PRO A 274 -7.77 -17.44 6.69
C PRO A 274 -6.54 -17.18 5.81
N GLY A 275 -5.59 -16.41 6.31
CA GLY A 275 -4.38 -16.06 5.57
C GLY A 275 -3.75 -14.76 6.02
N ILE A 276 -3.04 -14.10 5.10
CA ILE A 276 -2.36 -12.83 5.35
C ILE A 276 -2.92 -11.72 4.48
N ASN A 277 -2.79 -10.48 4.95
CA ASN A 277 -3.16 -9.32 4.18
C ASN A 277 -2.29 -8.11 4.51
N LEU A 278 -2.28 -7.16 3.58
CA LEU A 278 -1.77 -5.80 3.73
C LEU A 278 -2.92 -4.82 3.48
N ALA A 279 -3.24 -4.00 4.48
CA ALA A 279 -4.27 -2.97 4.39
C ALA A 279 -3.69 -1.57 4.57
N TYR A 280 -4.13 -0.61 3.75
CA TYR A 280 -3.77 0.80 3.90
C TYR A 280 -4.64 1.47 4.97
N LEU A 281 -4.02 2.24 5.87
CA LEU A 281 -4.74 3.12 6.79
C LEU A 281 -5.06 4.43 6.09
N LYS A 282 -6.30 4.57 5.59
CA LYS A 282 -6.74 5.59 4.62
C LYS A 282 -6.36 7.03 4.99
N TRP A 283 -6.44 7.36 6.27
CA TRP A 283 -6.27 8.71 6.81
C TRP A 283 -5.01 8.92 7.64
N ASP A 284 -4.13 7.91 7.69
CA ASP A 284 -2.95 7.99 8.54
C ASP A 284 -1.84 8.84 7.87
N ASP A 285 -1.49 9.95 8.51
CA ASP A 285 -0.47 10.90 8.02
C ASP A 285 0.95 10.28 7.93
N ARG A 286 1.17 9.10 8.52
CA ARG A 286 2.43 8.34 8.39
C ARG A 286 2.45 7.48 7.12
N ARG A 287 1.33 7.39 6.39
CA ARG A 287 1.13 6.57 5.18
C ARG A 287 1.46 5.10 5.43
N THR A 288 0.83 4.57 6.46
CA THR A 288 1.08 3.24 7.01
C THR A 288 0.18 2.19 6.36
N PHE A 289 0.79 1.06 6.04
CA PHE A 289 0.12 -0.19 5.74
C PHE A 289 0.25 -1.13 6.93
N VAL A 290 -0.81 -1.85 7.26
CA VAL A 290 -0.85 -2.82 8.35
C VAL A 290 -0.85 -4.21 7.75
N ILE A 291 0.07 -5.06 8.19
CA ILE A 291 0.14 -6.47 7.82
C ILE A 291 -0.59 -7.26 8.89
N ARG A 292 -1.56 -8.08 8.47
CA ARG A 292 -2.36 -8.92 9.36
C ARG A 292 -2.29 -10.36 8.92
N SER A 293 -2.25 -11.27 9.89
CA SER A 293 -2.35 -12.71 9.66
C SER A 293 -3.52 -13.24 10.49
N SER A 294 -4.31 -14.16 9.95
CA SER A 294 -5.37 -14.84 10.69
C SER A 294 -4.85 -15.66 11.87
N ALA A 295 -3.53 -15.92 11.95
CA ALA A 295 -2.88 -16.55 13.10
C ALA A 295 -2.68 -15.59 14.30
N LEU A 296 -3.00 -14.30 14.15
CA LEU A 296 -2.87 -13.28 15.18
C LEU A 296 -4.14 -12.43 15.31
N GLY A 297 -4.57 -12.19 16.55
CA GLY A 297 -5.64 -11.23 16.85
C GLY A 297 -5.21 -9.77 16.76
N CYS A 298 -3.93 -9.51 16.45
CA CYS A 298 -3.34 -8.17 16.35
C CYS A 298 -2.52 -8.04 15.05
N PRO A 299 -2.08 -6.81 14.68
CA PRO A 299 -1.18 -6.62 13.54
C PRO A 299 0.10 -7.45 13.65
N LEU A 300 0.46 -8.16 12.59
CA LEU A 300 1.73 -8.88 12.49
C LEU A 300 2.90 -7.90 12.44
N ALA A 301 2.77 -6.86 11.61
CA ALA A 301 3.74 -5.79 11.41
C ALA A 301 3.08 -4.57 10.74
N GLU A 302 3.79 -3.46 10.68
CA GLU A 302 3.37 -2.23 10.00
C GLU A 302 4.44 -1.82 8.99
N PHE A 303 4.07 -1.37 7.79
CA PHE A 303 5.00 -0.83 6.81
C PHE A 303 4.67 0.62 6.50
N SER A 304 5.64 1.52 6.65
CA SER A 304 5.43 2.95 6.36
C SER A 304 6.13 3.34 5.06
N THR A 305 5.36 3.83 4.09
CA THR A 305 5.90 4.36 2.82
C THR A 305 6.65 5.68 3.00
N ARG A 306 6.48 6.35 4.14
CA ARG A 306 7.21 7.57 4.50
C ARG A 306 8.63 7.27 5.01
N THR A 307 8.80 6.22 5.80
CA THR A 307 10.10 5.85 6.39
C THR A 307 10.78 4.70 5.66
N LEU A 308 10.04 3.98 4.81
CA LEU A 308 10.46 2.74 4.15
C LEU A 308 10.91 1.66 5.12
N CYS A 309 10.36 1.69 6.34
CA CYS A 309 10.64 0.70 7.37
C CYS A 309 9.42 -0.18 7.58
N LEU A 310 9.69 -1.47 7.80
CA LEU A 310 8.80 -2.35 8.51
C LEU A 310 8.98 -2.10 10.02
N HIS A 311 7.88 -1.99 10.76
CA HIS A 311 7.83 -1.72 12.18
C HIS A 311 7.08 -2.83 12.90
N ASN A 312 7.43 -3.04 14.16
CA ASN A 312 6.69 -3.86 15.12
C ASN A 312 6.40 -5.28 14.61
N LEU A 313 7.38 -5.98 14.02
CA LEU A 313 7.19 -7.38 13.65
C LEU A 313 7.10 -8.27 14.90
N ARG A 314 5.99 -8.99 15.03
CA ARG A 314 5.65 -9.86 16.16
C ARG A 314 5.86 -11.33 15.83
N ALA A 315 6.18 -12.13 16.84
CA ALA A 315 6.06 -13.59 16.76
C ALA A 315 4.58 -14.00 16.96
N TYR A 316 4.20 -15.18 16.45
CA TYR A 316 2.85 -15.71 16.71
C TYR A 316 2.62 -15.91 18.22
N ALA A 317 1.39 -15.64 18.67
CA ALA A 317 0.98 -15.68 20.09
C ALA A 317 1.71 -14.70 21.03
N LYS A 318 2.46 -13.71 20.52
CA LYS A 318 3.12 -12.67 21.32
C LYS A 318 2.59 -11.29 20.95
N THR A 319 2.23 -10.50 21.97
CA THR A 319 1.73 -9.13 21.78
C THR A 319 2.86 -8.09 21.60
N PRO A 320 3.96 -8.12 22.37
CA PRO A 320 5.08 -7.22 22.12
C PRO A 320 5.85 -7.63 20.86
N PRO A 321 6.38 -6.68 20.07
CA PRO A 321 7.15 -7.00 18.87
C PRO A 321 8.51 -7.62 19.20
N ALA A 322 8.91 -8.64 18.44
CA ALA A 322 10.25 -9.20 18.50
C ALA A 322 11.27 -8.30 17.80
N LEU A 323 10.83 -7.57 16.78
CA LEU A 323 11.61 -6.61 16.01
C LEU A 323 10.83 -5.30 15.88
N VAL A 324 11.39 -4.22 16.41
CA VAL A 324 10.68 -2.92 16.41
C VAL A 324 10.86 -2.18 15.09
N ARG A 325 12.01 -2.31 14.42
CA ARG A 325 12.25 -1.65 13.14
C ARG A 325 13.19 -2.43 12.23
N LEU A 326 12.86 -2.42 10.94
CA LEU A 326 13.62 -2.99 9.84
C LEU A 326 13.52 -2.06 8.62
N PRO A 327 14.57 -1.28 8.31
CA PRO A 327 14.64 -0.53 7.06
C PRO A 327 14.59 -1.47 5.85
N LEU A 328 13.71 -1.16 4.89
CA LEU A 328 13.62 -1.84 3.59
C LEU A 328 14.25 -0.96 2.52
N TYR A 329 15.52 -0.58 2.74
CA TYR A 329 16.36 0.08 1.76
C TYR A 329 17.84 -0.04 2.13
N TRP A 330 18.72 0.17 1.14
CA TRP A 330 20.16 0.21 1.36
C TRP A 330 20.63 1.57 1.87
N TYR A 331 21.60 1.60 2.79
CA TYR A 331 22.16 2.85 3.30
C TYR A 331 23.55 2.65 3.91
N GLN A 332 24.27 3.73 4.18
CA GLN A 332 25.50 3.66 4.95
C GLN A 332 25.21 3.87 6.45
N CYS A 333 25.71 2.96 7.29
CA CYS A 333 25.68 3.12 8.74
C CYS A 333 26.39 4.42 9.18
N ASN A 334 25.74 5.18 10.09
CA ASN A 334 26.23 6.46 10.63
C ASN A 334 26.57 7.53 9.57
N ALA A 335 25.93 7.47 8.39
CA ALA A 335 26.11 8.49 7.38
C ALA A 335 25.68 9.87 7.90
N SER A 336 26.61 10.82 7.92
CA SER A 336 26.36 12.20 8.37
C SER A 336 25.53 13.03 7.37
N THR A 337 25.16 12.45 6.22
CA THR A 337 24.42 13.15 5.16
C THR A 337 23.32 12.27 4.54
N PRO A 338 22.13 12.85 4.24
CA PRO A 338 21.07 12.16 3.51
C PRO A 338 21.47 11.65 2.12
N LEU A 339 22.65 12.05 1.61
CA LEU A 339 23.17 11.56 0.33
C LEU A 339 23.52 10.06 0.36
N TYR A 340 23.69 9.43 1.53
CA TYR A 340 24.01 7.99 1.62
C TYR A 340 22.88 7.15 2.24
N CYS A 341 21.64 7.67 2.22
CA CYS A 341 20.45 6.94 2.62
C CYS A 341 19.50 6.80 1.42
N LEU A 342 19.23 5.58 0.95
CA LEU A 342 18.31 5.33 -0.16
C LEU A 342 16.85 5.27 0.31
N ASN A 343 16.40 6.28 1.04
CA ASN A 343 15.12 6.29 1.76
C ASN A 343 14.02 7.14 1.11
N ILE A 344 14.21 7.61 -0.13
CA ILE A 344 13.19 8.36 -0.88
C ILE A 344 12.42 7.38 -1.75
N LEU A 345 11.13 7.20 -1.48
CA LEU A 345 10.27 6.31 -2.25
C LEU A 345 10.17 6.76 -3.71
N GLN A 346 10.50 5.85 -4.62
CA GLN A 346 10.23 6.01 -6.04
C GLN A 346 8.97 5.25 -6.45
N ALA A 347 8.83 4.01 -5.97
CA ALA A 347 7.68 3.17 -6.27
C ALA A 347 7.41 2.16 -5.14
N PHE A 348 6.13 1.90 -4.87
CA PHE A 348 5.66 0.80 -4.05
C PHE A 348 4.69 -0.03 -4.87
N ARG A 349 4.98 -1.32 -5.04
CA ARG A 349 4.16 -2.22 -5.86
C ARG A 349 3.70 -3.42 -5.04
N LEU A 350 2.39 -3.57 -4.92
CA LEU A 350 1.77 -4.78 -4.38
C LEU A 350 1.61 -5.79 -5.52
N VAL A 351 2.22 -6.97 -5.37
CA VAL A 351 2.24 -8.04 -6.38
C VAL A 351 1.24 -9.13 -6.03
N GLU A 352 1.11 -9.44 -4.75
CA GLU A 352 0.18 -10.42 -4.21
C GLU A 352 -0.28 -9.92 -2.83
N ASN A 353 -1.57 -10.03 -2.54
CA ASN A 353 -2.14 -9.62 -1.27
C ASN A 353 -3.31 -10.54 -0.96
N GLY A 354 -3.08 -11.61 -0.23
CA GLY A 354 -4.13 -12.60 -0.10
C GLY A 354 -3.76 -13.85 0.68
N PRO A 355 -4.61 -14.87 0.57
CA PRO A 355 -4.66 -15.94 1.56
C PRO A 355 -3.39 -16.78 1.68
N GLU A 356 -2.61 -16.87 0.61
CA GLU A 356 -1.40 -17.70 0.54
C GLU A 356 -0.13 -16.92 0.89
N ALA A 357 -0.03 -15.69 0.39
CA ALA A 357 1.11 -14.82 0.63
C ALA A 357 0.78 -13.34 0.42
N LEU A 358 1.64 -12.51 1.01
CA LEU A 358 1.80 -11.11 0.70
C LEU A 358 3.13 -10.93 -0.05
N ARG A 359 3.10 -10.30 -1.22
CA ARG A 359 4.29 -9.94 -1.99
C ARG A 359 4.26 -8.47 -2.37
N PHE A 360 5.32 -7.76 -2.06
CA PHE A 360 5.45 -6.36 -2.43
C PHE A 360 6.90 -5.98 -2.76
N GLU A 361 7.05 -4.93 -3.54
CA GLU A 361 8.33 -4.35 -3.93
C GLU A 361 8.39 -2.88 -3.50
N VAL A 362 9.50 -2.49 -2.89
CA VAL A 362 9.83 -1.11 -2.54
C VAL A 362 11.04 -0.69 -3.37
N VAL A 363 10.88 0.36 -4.17
CA VAL A 363 11.96 0.97 -4.95
C VAL A 363 12.22 2.38 -4.42
N SER A 364 13.47 2.67 -4.11
CA SER A 364 13.86 3.94 -3.50
C SER A 364 15.24 4.43 -3.94
N HIS A 365 15.52 5.71 -3.70
CA HIS A 365 16.81 6.34 -4.01
C HIS A 365 17.20 7.37 -2.92
N ASN A 366 18.37 7.99 -3.04
CA ASN A 366 18.81 9.14 -2.23
C ASN A 366 18.47 10.47 -2.93
N ARG A 367 18.65 11.59 -2.23
CA ARG A 367 18.44 12.95 -2.78
C ARG A 367 19.26 13.24 -4.06
N GLY A 368 20.42 12.60 -4.21
CA GLY A 368 21.29 12.76 -5.38
C GLY A 368 21.05 11.77 -6.51
N GLN A 369 20.08 10.85 -6.39
CA GLN A 369 19.84 9.73 -7.31
C GLN A 369 21.13 9.01 -7.74
N ARG A 370 22.06 8.84 -6.81
CA ARG A 370 23.38 8.23 -7.08
C ARG A 370 23.29 6.70 -7.11
N ALA A 371 22.32 6.14 -6.39
CA ALA A 371 22.04 4.73 -6.38
C ALA A 371 20.53 4.50 -6.21
N ARG A 372 20.09 3.30 -6.57
CA ARG A 372 18.73 2.81 -6.41
C ARG A 372 18.74 1.55 -5.54
N SER A 373 17.84 1.53 -4.57
CA SER A 373 17.53 0.38 -3.73
C SER A 373 16.23 -0.26 -4.23
N THR A 374 16.23 -1.58 -4.36
CA THR A 374 15.03 -2.37 -4.61
C THR A 374 14.95 -3.47 -3.55
N MET A 375 13.85 -3.50 -2.81
CA MET A 375 13.54 -4.54 -1.83
C MET A 375 12.27 -5.27 -2.25
N ALA A 376 12.39 -6.52 -2.69
CA ALA A 376 11.26 -7.37 -3.01
C ALA A 376 11.00 -8.34 -1.86
N ALA A 377 9.89 -8.17 -1.16
CA ALA A 377 9.54 -8.93 0.04
C ALA A 377 8.38 -9.92 -0.22
N VAL A 378 8.49 -11.10 0.39
CA VAL A 378 7.46 -12.15 0.40
C VAL A 378 7.21 -12.60 1.84
N ILE A 379 5.95 -12.55 2.27
CA ILE A 379 5.50 -13.02 3.58
C ILE A 379 4.43 -14.11 3.35
N PRO A 380 4.75 -15.40 3.57
CA PRO A 380 3.77 -16.47 3.46
C PRO A 380 2.73 -16.38 4.59
N ALA A 381 1.50 -16.78 4.31
CA ALA A 381 0.37 -16.56 5.21
C ALA A 381 0.30 -17.50 6.41
N VAL A 382 0.60 -18.78 6.17
CA VAL A 382 0.52 -19.85 7.17
C VAL A 382 1.90 -20.46 7.31
N ALA A 383 2.57 -20.11 8.40
CA ALA A 383 3.82 -20.71 8.80
C ALA A 383 3.74 -21.03 10.29
N ALA A 384 4.63 -21.91 10.77
CA ALA A 384 4.78 -22.15 12.21
C ALA A 384 5.33 -20.93 12.98
N ALA A 385 5.90 -19.96 12.25
CA ALA A 385 6.44 -18.70 12.75
C ALA A 385 6.40 -17.65 11.61
N PRO A 386 6.27 -16.36 11.90
CA PRO A 386 6.32 -15.33 10.85
C PRO A 386 7.68 -15.32 10.16
N VAL A 387 7.65 -15.28 8.82
CA VAL A 387 8.84 -15.26 7.97
C VAL A 387 8.69 -14.18 6.92
N ILE A 388 9.78 -13.45 6.67
CA ILE A 388 9.88 -12.45 5.60
C ILE A 388 11.08 -12.84 4.75
N ARG A 389 10.84 -13.13 3.48
CA ARG A 389 11.90 -13.39 2.49
C ARG A 389 12.09 -12.12 1.69
N VAL A 390 13.33 -11.65 1.58
CA VAL A 390 13.65 -10.41 0.88
C VAL A 390 14.77 -10.66 -0.11
N ASN A 391 14.55 -10.25 -1.35
CA ASN A 391 15.60 -10.00 -2.32
C ASN A 391 15.94 -8.51 -2.28
N ALA A 392 17.16 -8.21 -1.85
CA ALA A 392 17.67 -6.85 -1.72
C ALA A 392 18.65 -6.57 -2.85
N ARG A 393 18.40 -5.51 -3.63
CA ARG A 393 19.24 -5.11 -4.74
C ARG A 393 19.65 -3.64 -4.65
N LEU A 394 20.92 -3.39 -4.93
CA LEU A 394 21.50 -2.07 -5.12
C LEU A 394 21.95 -1.91 -6.57
N ASP A 395 21.56 -0.81 -7.21
CA ASP A 395 22.15 -0.37 -8.48
C ASP A 395 22.84 0.99 -8.28
N VAL A 396 24.15 1.08 -8.56
CA VAL A 396 24.88 2.35 -8.57
C VAL A 396 24.60 3.06 -9.90
N LEU A 397 23.89 4.19 -9.83
CA LEU A 397 23.45 4.95 -11.00
C LEU A 397 24.48 5.99 -11.46
N ARG A 398 25.32 6.50 -10.54
CA ARG A 398 26.36 7.48 -10.84
C ARG A 398 27.68 7.13 -10.16
N GLN A 399 27.79 7.43 -8.88
CA GLN A 399 28.99 7.14 -8.08
C GLN A 399 28.59 6.97 -6.61
N TRP A 400 29.16 5.98 -5.93
CA TRP A 400 29.00 5.81 -4.49
C TRP A 400 30.37 5.89 -3.81
N ASP A 401 30.57 6.92 -3.00
CA ASP A 401 31.92 7.29 -2.52
C ASP A 401 32.40 6.47 -1.33
N LEU A 402 31.54 5.64 -0.75
CA LEU A 402 31.82 4.94 0.50
C LEU A 402 32.13 3.46 0.25
N PRO A 403 33.07 2.88 1.02
CA PRO A 403 33.46 1.48 0.84
C PRO A 403 32.42 0.49 1.37
N GLY A 404 31.59 0.92 2.33
CA GLY A 404 30.51 0.10 2.89
C GLY A 404 29.15 0.48 2.30
N ILE A 405 28.26 -0.50 2.26
CA ILE A 405 26.82 -0.22 2.16
C ILE A 405 26.01 -1.34 2.83
N GLN A 406 25.13 -0.93 3.74
CA GLN A 406 24.25 -1.79 4.50
C GLN A 406 23.01 -2.14 3.67
N TYR A 407 22.67 -3.42 3.61
CA TYR A 407 21.41 -3.91 3.00
C TYR A 407 20.38 -4.36 4.02
N LEU A 408 20.81 -4.63 5.26
CA LEU A 408 19.95 -5.08 6.34
C LEU A 408 20.41 -4.48 7.66
N ASN A 409 19.49 -3.81 8.36
CA ASN A 409 19.63 -3.41 9.75
C ASN A 409 18.42 -3.88 10.57
N SER A 410 18.65 -4.66 11.62
CA SER A 410 17.57 -5.09 12.51
C SER A 410 17.65 -4.38 13.86
N TYR A 411 16.59 -3.66 14.22
CA TYR A 411 16.42 -3.02 15.53
C TYR A 411 15.44 -3.84 16.37
N PRO A 412 15.93 -4.69 17.30
CA PRO A 412 15.07 -5.45 18.19
C PRO A 412 14.31 -4.54 19.16
N GLU A 413 14.84 -3.36 19.51
CA GLU A 413 14.30 -2.41 20.50
C GLU A 413 14.49 -0.95 20.05
N ASN A 414 13.63 -0.04 20.54
CA ASN A 414 13.71 1.41 20.28
C ASN A 414 14.51 2.19 21.36
N SER A 415 15.19 1.48 22.27
CA SER A 415 15.94 2.05 23.39
C SER A 415 17.43 1.75 23.26
N TRP A 416 18.23 2.78 23.53
CA TRP A 416 19.69 2.66 23.65
C TRP A 416 20.12 2.16 25.04
N GLN A 417 19.19 2.01 25.98
CA GLN A 417 19.48 1.58 27.35
C GLN A 417 19.60 0.05 27.42
N PRO A 418 20.76 -0.51 27.83
CA PRO A 418 20.97 -1.95 27.87
C PRO A 418 19.96 -2.76 28.70
N ARG A 419 19.41 -2.14 29.76
CA ARG A 419 18.39 -2.75 30.63
C ARG A 419 17.05 -3.01 29.92
N ASP A 420 16.76 -2.24 28.87
CA ASP A 420 15.50 -2.35 28.11
C ASP A 420 15.61 -3.41 27.00
N TRP A 421 16.83 -3.84 26.67
CA TRP A 421 17.05 -4.77 25.57
C TRP A 421 16.42 -6.14 25.86
N PRO A 422 15.78 -6.79 24.88
CA PRO A 422 15.05 -8.04 25.12
C PRO A 422 15.93 -9.29 25.16
N CYS A 423 17.10 -9.22 24.51
CA CYS A 423 18.02 -10.33 24.28
C CYS A 423 19.33 -10.10 25.04
N ASP A 424 20.16 -11.14 25.14
CA ASP A 424 21.42 -11.09 25.90
C ASP A 424 22.64 -11.43 25.02
N TRP A 425 22.41 -12.16 23.93
CA TRP A 425 23.44 -12.68 23.05
C TRP A 425 23.03 -12.70 21.57
N VAL A 426 24.05 -12.78 20.71
CA VAL A 426 23.93 -13.14 19.29
C VAL A 426 24.83 -14.33 19.00
N VAL A 427 24.35 -15.20 18.12
CA VAL A 427 25.08 -16.34 17.54
C VAL A 427 25.12 -16.15 16.03
N LEU A 428 26.28 -16.34 15.43
CA LEU A 428 26.48 -16.34 13.99
C LEU A 428 27.18 -17.64 13.58
N VAL A 429 26.76 -18.20 12.45
CA VAL A 429 27.42 -19.34 11.82
C VAL A 429 27.61 -19.02 10.35
N ASP A 430 28.85 -19.09 9.87
CA ASP A 430 29.16 -18.88 8.45
C ASP A 430 29.16 -20.20 7.66
N ALA A 431 29.31 -20.10 6.33
CA ALA A 431 29.34 -21.26 5.44
C ALA A 431 30.48 -22.27 5.72
N SER A 432 31.54 -21.88 6.43
CA SER A 432 32.64 -22.78 6.83
C SER A 432 32.31 -23.58 8.10
N GLY A 433 31.19 -23.26 8.77
CA GLY A 433 30.81 -23.83 10.05
C GLY A 433 31.45 -23.12 11.25
N ARG A 434 32.16 -22.01 11.03
CA ARG A 434 32.70 -21.19 12.12
C ARG A 434 31.54 -20.60 12.91
N VAL A 435 31.54 -20.86 14.22
CA VAL A 435 30.56 -20.32 15.17
C VAL A 435 31.16 -19.11 15.86
N MET A 436 30.38 -18.03 15.95
CA MET A 436 30.80 -16.78 16.57
C MET A 436 29.69 -16.29 17.50
N GLU A 437 30.04 -15.96 18.74
CA GLU A 437 29.08 -15.56 19.78
C GLU A 437 29.45 -14.21 20.39
N ARG A 438 28.47 -13.36 20.65
CA ARG A 438 28.70 -12.10 21.38
C ARG A 438 27.63 -11.86 22.42
N PHE A 439 28.07 -11.57 23.64
CA PHE A 439 27.25 -11.13 24.77
C PHE A 439 27.30 -9.61 24.86
N PHE A 440 26.18 -9.00 25.25
CA PHE A 440 26.08 -7.55 25.34
C PHE A 440 25.28 -7.05 26.56
N LYS A 441 24.66 -7.96 27.33
CA LYS A 441 24.33 -7.71 28.74
C LYS A 441 25.34 -8.44 29.63
N GLU A 442 25.37 -8.08 30.93
CA GLU A 442 26.41 -8.48 31.90
C GLU A 442 26.99 -9.88 31.69
N ARG A 443 28.31 -9.96 31.75
CA ARG A 443 29.07 -11.20 31.61
C ARG A 443 28.79 -12.08 32.82
N LEU A 444 28.11 -13.21 32.63
CA LEU A 444 28.07 -14.25 33.66
C LEU A 444 29.47 -14.85 33.82
N GLU A 445 29.83 -15.18 35.06
CA GLU A 445 31.13 -15.79 35.39
C GLU A 445 31.35 -17.07 34.54
N GLY A 446 32.54 -17.19 33.93
CA GLY A 446 32.88 -18.30 33.03
C GLY A 446 32.55 -18.09 31.54
N GLN A 447 31.86 -17.01 31.14
CA GLN A 447 31.62 -16.72 29.71
C GLN A 447 32.87 -16.15 29.02
N ARG A 448 33.28 -16.73 27.87
CA ARG A 448 34.30 -16.16 26.98
C ARG A 448 33.61 -15.23 25.97
N ARG A 449 34.17 -14.02 25.79
CA ARG A 449 33.79 -13.15 24.66
C ARG A 449 34.16 -13.89 23.37
N GLY A 450 33.20 -14.20 22.52
CA GLY A 450 33.51 -14.80 21.22
C GLY A 450 34.18 -13.78 20.28
N ASP A 451 34.77 -14.29 19.21
CA ASP A 451 35.45 -13.47 18.22
C ASP A 451 34.47 -12.46 17.59
N PRO A 452 34.91 -11.22 17.33
CA PRO A 452 34.14 -10.35 16.46
C PRO A 452 34.03 -11.00 15.08
N VAL A 453 32.80 -11.13 14.59
CA VAL A 453 32.59 -11.35 13.16
C VAL A 453 32.83 -10.02 12.51
N THR A 454 33.96 -9.87 11.81
CA THR A 454 34.15 -8.74 10.91
C THR A 454 33.60 -9.11 9.55
N GLU A 455 33.95 -10.28 9.00
CA GLU A 455 33.77 -10.60 7.59
C GLU A 455 33.24 -12.01 7.34
N TRP A 456 32.50 -12.21 6.26
CA TRP A 456 32.06 -13.52 5.75
C TRP A 456 31.84 -13.48 4.23
N ARG A 457 31.71 -14.68 3.63
CA ARG A 457 31.42 -14.88 2.20
C ARG A 457 30.32 -15.92 2.00
N ASN A 458 29.60 -15.82 0.88
CA ASN A 458 28.56 -16.74 0.42
C ASN A 458 27.28 -16.78 1.25
N ARG A 459 27.32 -17.30 2.48
CA ARG A 459 26.15 -17.48 3.34
C ARG A 459 26.46 -17.23 4.81
N LEU A 460 25.47 -16.71 5.53
CA LEU A 460 25.52 -16.45 6.97
C LEU A 460 24.17 -16.79 7.61
N ALA A 461 24.20 -17.49 8.74
CA ALA A 461 23.05 -17.63 9.61
C ALA A 461 23.31 -16.85 10.91
N PHE A 462 22.29 -16.15 11.38
CA PHE A 462 22.31 -15.27 12.54
C PHE A 462 21.12 -15.56 13.44
N VAL A 463 21.36 -15.57 14.74
CA VAL A 463 20.32 -15.72 15.76
C VAL A 463 20.57 -14.72 16.87
N GLN A 464 19.54 -14.00 17.30
CA GLN A 464 19.58 -13.09 18.45
C GLN A 464 18.54 -13.51 19.48
N GLY A 465 19.02 -13.79 20.70
CA GLY A 465 18.20 -14.32 21.79
C GLY A 465 18.86 -14.17 23.16
N ALA A 466 18.31 -14.74 24.22
CA ALA A 466 16.96 -15.29 24.29
C ALA A 466 15.98 -14.18 24.72
N ALA A 467 14.77 -14.12 24.15
CA ALA A 467 13.81 -13.05 24.42
C ALA A 467 12.38 -13.56 24.56
N GLN A 468 11.66 -13.07 25.58
CA GLN A 468 10.30 -13.55 25.89
C GLN A 468 9.27 -13.21 24.80
N ARG A 469 9.48 -12.08 24.13
CA ARG A 469 8.65 -11.57 23.04
C ARG A 469 8.95 -12.21 21.68
N GLY A 470 9.88 -13.17 21.63
CA GLY A 470 10.34 -13.84 20.43
C GLY A 470 11.80 -13.49 20.09
N ASN A 471 12.49 -14.45 19.50
CA ASN A 471 13.89 -14.36 19.06
C ASN A 471 13.96 -14.04 17.57
N LEU A 472 15.08 -13.45 17.13
CA LEU A 472 15.31 -13.11 15.73
C LEU A 472 16.21 -14.16 15.07
N PHE A 473 15.80 -14.64 13.90
CA PHE A 473 16.58 -15.54 13.07
C PHE A 473 16.73 -14.93 11.69
N ILE A 474 17.96 -14.88 11.18
CA ILE A 474 18.25 -14.32 9.86
C ILE A 474 19.15 -15.29 9.13
N TYR A 475 18.77 -15.65 7.91
CA TYR A 475 19.64 -16.33 6.95
C TYR A 475 19.92 -15.38 5.80
N VAL A 476 21.19 -15.29 5.39
CA VAL A 476 21.63 -14.43 4.29
C VAL A 476 22.37 -15.28 3.26
N ALA A 477 22.11 -15.04 1.98
CA ALA A 477 22.81 -15.63 0.85
C ALA A 477 23.18 -14.57 -0.19
N ASN A 478 24.45 -14.56 -0.60
CA ASN A 478 24.93 -13.69 -1.65
C ASN A 478 24.41 -14.17 -3.01
N ARG A 479 23.92 -13.24 -3.82
CA ARG A 479 23.46 -13.55 -5.19
C ARG A 479 24.42 -12.99 -6.23
N ALA A 480 24.74 -11.70 -6.13
CA ALA A 480 25.61 -11.05 -7.10
C ALA A 480 26.35 -9.87 -6.48
N PRO A 481 27.67 -9.77 -6.63
CA PRO A 481 28.59 -10.85 -7.01
C PRO A 481 28.58 -12.00 -5.98
N ALA A 482 28.79 -13.24 -6.41
CA ALA A 482 28.74 -14.40 -5.51
C ALA A 482 29.89 -14.37 -4.47
N ASP A 483 31.07 -13.92 -4.90
CA ASP A 483 32.31 -13.82 -4.13
C ASP A 483 32.41 -12.52 -3.31
N GLN A 484 31.37 -11.69 -3.31
CA GLN A 484 31.34 -10.44 -2.58
C GLN A 484 31.68 -10.67 -1.10
N GLU A 485 32.52 -9.79 -0.56
CA GLU A 485 32.85 -9.75 0.86
C GLU A 485 31.82 -8.92 1.61
N HIS A 486 31.37 -9.46 2.75
CA HIS A 486 30.34 -8.89 3.57
C HIS A 486 30.86 -8.75 4.99
N THR A 487 30.36 -7.75 5.70
CA THR A 487 30.67 -7.57 7.11
C THR A 487 29.43 -7.61 7.98
N TYR A 488 29.62 -8.11 9.20
CA TYR A 488 28.64 -7.99 10.26
C TYR A 488 29.15 -7.04 11.34
N ARG A 489 28.28 -6.23 11.92
CA ARG A 489 28.61 -5.45 13.11
C ARG A 489 27.42 -5.41 14.05
N LEU A 490 27.66 -5.70 15.33
CA LEU A 490 26.70 -5.40 16.39
C LEU A 490 27.04 -4.05 17.02
N CYS A 491 26.13 -3.11 16.95
CA CYS A 491 26.22 -1.84 17.64
C CYS A 491 25.90 -2.03 19.12
N SER A 492 26.87 -1.75 20.00
CA SER A 492 26.67 -1.82 21.45
C SER A 492 26.00 -0.59 22.04
N VAL A 493 25.54 0.36 21.21
CA VAL A 493 24.82 1.56 21.68
C VAL A 493 23.32 1.41 21.46
N TRP A 494 22.90 0.90 20.31
CA TRP A 494 21.49 0.80 19.92
C TRP A 494 20.96 -0.64 19.84
N LEU A 495 21.82 -1.62 20.12
CA LEU A 495 21.57 -3.04 19.89
C LEU A 495 21.03 -3.33 18.49
N ASP A 496 21.61 -2.70 17.47
CA ASP A 496 21.26 -2.96 16.08
C ASP A 496 22.33 -3.80 15.37
N SER A 497 21.86 -4.68 14.49
CA SER A 497 22.66 -5.67 13.78
C SER A 497 22.85 -5.24 12.33
N HIS A 498 24.08 -4.88 11.99
CA HIS A 498 24.44 -4.39 10.67
C HIS A 498 24.96 -5.51 9.78
N PHE A 499 24.38 -5.63 8.59
CA PHE A 499 24.84 -6.51 7.53
C PHE A 499 25.16 -5.67 6.30
N GLU A 500 26.44 -5.64 5.93
CA GLU A 500 26.98 -4.72 4.95
C GLU A 500 27.75 -5.47 3.86
N VAL A 501 27.67 -4.95 2.65
CA VAL A 501 28.65 -5.26 1.61
C VAL A 501 29.84 -4.34 1.80
N VAL A 502 31.06 -4.88 1.69
CA VAL A 502 32.29 -4.10 1.73
C VAL A 502 33.02 -4.19 0.40
N GLU A 503 33.30 -3.04 -0.19
CA GLU A 503 34.13 -2.92 -1.38
C GLU A 503 35.47 -2.28 -1.01
N GLN A 504 36.56 -2.96 -1.39
CA GLN A 504 37.92 -2.53 -1.08
C GLN A 504 38.35 -1.32 -1.92
N ARG A 505 37.65 -1.03 -3.03
CA ARG A 505 37.96 0.07 -3.96
C ARG A 505 36.76 1.02 -4.12
N ALA A 506 36.56 1.91 -3.16
CA ALA A 506 35.71 3.09 -3.34
C ALA A 506 36.44 4.15 -4.21
N PRO A 507 35.72 4.97 -5.00
CA PRO A 507 34.27 4.98 -5.16
C PRO A 507 33.74 3.85 -6.05
N LEU A 508 32.54 3.35 -5.76
CA LEU A 508 31.82 2.45 -6.65
C LEU A 508 31.38 3.23 -7.90
N ARG A 509 31.73 2.71 -9.06
CA ARG A 509 31.40 3.32 -10.36
C ARG A 509 29.97 3.00 -10.78
N GLN A 510 29.41 3.86 -11.64
CA GLN A 510 28.14 3.63 -12.32
C GLN A 510 28.08 2.22 -12.94
N GLY A 511 26.92 1.58 -12.83
CA GLY A 511 26.67 0.24 -13.37
C GLY A 511 27.03 -0.90 -12.42
N ARG A 512 27.71 -0.62 -11.29
CA ARG A 512 27.91 -1.63 -10.24
C ARG A 512 26.57 -2.03 -9.64
N ARG A 513 26.37 -3.33 -9.44
CA ARG A 513 25.15 -3.92 -8.87
C ARG A 513 25.51 -4.90 -7.77
N PHE A 514 24.73 -4.89 -6.70
CA PHE A 514 24.76 -5.90 -5.65
C PHE A 514 23.38 -6.49 -5.44
N GLU A 515 23.33 -7.77 -5.10
CA GLU A 515 22.10 -8.49 -4.82
C GLU A 515 22.35 -9.53 -3.72
N VAL A 516 21.47 -9.49 -2.72
CA VAL A 516 21.51 -10.33 -1.53
C VAL A 516 20.11 -10.83 -1.22
N ASP A 517 19.98 -12.12 -1.01
CA ASP A 517 18.75 -12.68 -0.44
C ASP A 517 18.91 -12.79 1.07
N TYR A 518 17.89 -12.40 1.81
CA TYR A 518 17.80 -12.73 3.22
C TYR A 518 16.40 -13.23 3.59
N VAL A 519 16.38 -14.16 4.55
CA VAL A 519 15.16 -14.65 5.19
C VAL A 519 15.23 -14.21 6.65
N LEU A 520 14.23 -13.47 7.10
CA LEU A 520 14.06 -13.08 8.49
C LEU A 520 12.88 -13.84 9.09
N ALA A 521 13.05 -14.39 10.27
CA ALA A 521 11.98 -15.05 11.01
C ALA A 521 11.98 -14.66 12.49
N VAL A 522 10.81 -14.71 13.12
CA VAL A 522 10.63 -14.43 14.54
C VAL A 522 9.91 -15.57 15.23
N GLY A 523 10.44 -16.09 16.34
CA GLY A 523 9.86 -17.26 17.01
C GLY A 523 10.53 -17.63 18.32
N GLY A 524 10.01 -18.67 18.98
CA GLY A 524 10.45 -19.11 20.31
C GLY A 524 10.22 -18.08 21.41
N ASP A 525 10.94 -18.25 22.53
CA ASP A 525 10.91 -17.37 23.69
C ASP A 525 12.25 -17.42 24.47
N ARG A 526 12.25 -17.11 25.78
CA ARG A 526 13.44 -17.16 26.64
C ARG A 526 14.05 -18.55 26.83
N SER A 527 13.35 -19.63 26.47
CA SER A 527 13.87 -21.00 26.56
C SER A 527 14.96 -21.30 25.52
N LEU A 528 15.09 -20.47 24.47
CA LEU A 528 16.09 -20.68 23.42
C LEU A 528 17.51 -20.65 23.99
N THR A 529 18.20 -21.78 23.89
CA THR A 529 19.61 -21.89 24.27
C THR A 529 20.53 -21.55 23.10
N ARG A 530 21.79 -21.21 23.40
CA ARG A 530 22.82 -20.97 22.38
C ARG A 530 23.13 -22.21 21.54
N ALA A 531 23.16 -23.40 22.16
CA ALA A 531 23.36 -24.66 21.44
C ALA A 531 22.24 -24.89 20.41
N GLN A 532 20.98 -24.71 20.81
CA GLN A 532 19.84 -24.77 19.87
C GLN A 532 19.96 -23.71 18.77
N ALA A 533 20.40 -22.48 19.10
CA ALA A 533 20.62 -21.44 18.11
C ALA A 533 21.68 -21.82 17.07
N VAL A 534 22.80 -22.40 17.50
CA VAL A 534 23.83 -22.94 16.59
C VAL A 534 23.27 -24.06 15.72
N ASP A 535 22.48 -24.98 16.29
CA ASP A 535 21.88 -26.08 15.53
C ASP A 535 20.88 -25.60 14.47
N ILE A 536 20.03 -24.62 14.83
CA ILE A 536 19.11 -23.97 13.88
C ILE A 536 19.91 -23.25 12.78
N ALA A 537 20.97 -22.52 13.14
CA ALA A 537 21.82 -21.82 12.19
C ALA A 537 22.51 -22.77 11.21
N ARG A 538 23.05 -23.91 11.69
CA ARG A 538 23.63 -24.95 10.85
C ARG A 538 22.61 -25.57 9.89
N LYS A 539 21.40 -25.88 10.38
CA LYS A 539 20.30 -26.36 9.53
C LYS A 539 19.94 -25.34 8.46
N ALA A 540 19.89 -24.05 8.82
CA ALA A 540 19.58 -22.99 7.87
C ALA A 540 20.63 -22.86 6.75
N LEU A 541 21.92 -22.99 7.10
CA LEU A 541 23.01 -23.00 6.12
C LEU A 541 22.95 -24.20 5.18
N ALA A 542 22.63 -25.39 5.72
CA ALA A 542 22.50 -26.63 4.97
C ALA A 542 21.34 -26.58 3.97
N GLU A 543 20.16 -26.14 4.41
CA GLU A 543 18.95 -26.04 3.58
C GLU A 543 18.96 -24.80 2.68
N GLY A 544 19.84 -23.84 2.95
CA GLY A 544 19.88 -22.57 2.23
C GLY A 544 18.67 -21.66 2.50
N THR A 545 18.00 -21.82 3.64
CA THR A 545 16.81 -21.05 4.04
C THR A 545 16.49 -21.27 5.52
N LEU A 546 15.60 -20.45 6.10
CA LEU A 546 15.00 -20.70 7.41
C LEU A 546 13.69 -21.48 7.27
N CYS A 547 13.55 -22.60 7.99
CA CYS A 547 12.29 -23.31 8.12
C CYS A 547 11.53 -22.84 9.38
N PRO A 548 10.30 -22.30 9.24
CA PRO A 548 9.53 -21.80 10.38
C PRO A 548 9.24 -22.87 11.45
N HIS A 549 9.20 -24.15 11.07
CA HIS A 549 8.90 -25.25 12.01
C HIS A 549 9.96 -25.46 13.08
N TRP A 550 11.20 -25.04 12.82
CA TRP A 550 12.28 -25.10 13.82
C TRP A 550 12.14 -24.05 14.93
N LEU A 551 11.24 -23.09 14.75
CA LEU A 551 11.12 -21.89 15.60
C LEU A 551 9.91 -21.95 16.54
N LYS A 552 9.20 -23.08 16.57
CA LYS A 552 8.08 -23.28 17.51
C LYS A 552 8.62 -23.28 18.95
N PRO A 553 7.90 -22.70 19.91
CA PRO A 553 8.14 -22.99 21.32
C PRO A 553 8.11 -24.51 21.50
N GLN A 554 9.08 -25.09 22.20
CA GLN A 554 8.92 -26.45 22.69
C GLN A 554 7.67 -26.42 23.57
N GLN A 555 6.63 -27.16 23.19
CA GLN A 555 5.57 -27.46 24.14
C GLN A 555 6.27 -28.20 25.27
N ILE A 556 6.34 -27.58 26.44
CA ILE A 556 6.57 -28.32 27.67
C ILE A 556 5.42 -29.34 27.67
N ALA A 557 5.76 -30.60 27.42
CA ALA A 557 4.83 -31.66 27.72
C ALA A 557 4.53 -31.51 29.21
N ASP A 558 3.31 -31.16 29.55
CA ASP A 558 2.78 -31.42 30.88
C ASP A 558 2.80 -32.95 31.01
N GLU A 559 3.96 -33.50 31.38
CA GLU A 559 4.03 -34.76 32.10
C GLU A 559 3.41 -34.48 33.46
N THR A 560 2.08 -34.43 33.51
CA THR A 560 1.36 -34.74 34.73
C THR A 560 1.60 -36.23 34.94
N PRO A 561 2.35 -36.66 35.98
CA PRO A 561 2.34 -38.05 36.33
C PRO A 561 0.92 -38.31 36.86
N ASN A 562 0.15 -39.09 36.11
CA ASN A 562 -0.99 -39.80 36.69
C ASN A 562 -0.42 -40.72 37.78
N SER A 563 -0.34 -40.22 39.01
CA SER A 563 -0.32 -41.06 40.19
C SER A 563 -1.73 -41.62 40.38
N PRO A 564 -1.90 -42.94 40.52
CA PRO A 564 -3.15 -43.52 40.94
C PRO A 564 -3.30 -43.34 42.45
N GLY A 565 -4.44 -42.80 42.88
CA GLY A 565 -4.85 -42.66 44.27
C GLY A 565 -6.35 -42.46 44.33
#